data_AF-A0A6S4T9B0-F1
#
_entry.id   AF-A0A6S4T9B0-F1
#
_cell.length_a   1.000
_cell.length_b   1.000
_cell.length_c   1.000
_cell.angle_alpha   90.00
_cell.angle_beta   90.00
_cell.angle_gamma   90.00
#
_symmetry.space_group_name_H-M   'P 1'
#
loop_
_entity.id
_entity.type
_entity.pdbx_description
1 polymer ?
#
loop_
_entity_poly.entity_id
_entity_poly.type
_entity_poly.pdbx_seq_one_letter_code
_entity_poly.pdbx_strand_id
1 'polypeptide(L)'
;MRRASKYVKDSEPTSLLFGQERAKYLGFLDAVVDEAGTDSYLLPQGSGKPFRFGPWVQIAARGHTAEAELNNRIKKIWKTDLFLSASDDPRYFAATIKSNFAQLEGGAGLRIGIVPESTHFNNNSGVKYSQKHGLWLVTLADPNGFMGLFNDAYHAVARAICTLGKQEQPPYFIKPSAKAQKIQEQIEKYPDAKALEIEDALNDAAQQDLVASTHKLISVNAPDWLHVKAMAPKIISPKPKFIKLD
;
A
#
# COMPACT_ATOMS: atom_id res chain seq x y z
N MET A 1 19.96 15.59 18.96
CA MET A 1 18.92 15.92 17.97
C MET A 1 18.09 17.09 18.49
N ARG A 2 17.81 18.10 17.66
CA ARG A 2 16.88 19.20 18.00
C ARG A 2 15.46 18.63 17.88
N ARG A 3 14.68 18.70 18.95
CA ARG A 3 13.30 18.20 18.99
C ARG A 3 12.46 18.89 17.90
N ALA A 4 11.95 18.14 16.93
CA ALA A 4 11.22 18.68 15.77
C ALA A 4 9.84 19.26 16.15
N SER A 5 9.24 18.78 17.24
CA SER A 5 7.95 19.26 17.74
C SER A 5 7.85 19.17 19.27
N LYS A 6 7.21 20.16 19.90
CA LYS A 6 6.81 20.08 21.32
C LYS A 6 5.61 19.14 21.53
N TYR A 7 4.87 18.85 20.46
CA TYR A 7 3.57 18.17 20.50
C TYR A 7 3.59 16.73 20.00
N VAL A 8 4.76 16.19 19.61
CA VAL A 8 4.91 14.78 19.23
C VAL A 8 6.21 14.30 19.83
N LYS A 9 6.23 13.07 20.32
CA LYS A 9 7.47 12.40 20.74
C LYS A 9 8.37 12.17 19.53
N ASP A 10 9.67 12.26 19.76
CA ASP A 10 10.70 11.93 18.76
C ASP A 10 11.03 10.43 18.94
N SER A 11 10.07 9.57 18.61
CA SER A 11 10.11 8.11 18.76
C SER A 11 9.69 7.43 17.46
N GLU A 12 9.84 6.09 17.40
CA GLU A 12 9.50 5.30 16.21
C GLU A 12 8.05 5.53 15.78
N PRO A 13 7.80 5.82 14.48
CA PRO A 13 6.46 6.08 13.99
C PRO A 13 5.59 4.83 14.05
N THR A 14 4.35 5.01 14.47
CA THR A 14 3.32 3.97 14.48
C THR A 14 2.18 4.38 13.56
N SER A 15 1.46 3.40 13.03
CA SER A 15 0.29 3.65 12.21
C SER A 15 -0.87 2.74 12.60
N LEU A 16 -2.05 3.31 12.57
CA LEU A 16 -3.31 2.63 12.81
C LEU A 16 -4.12 2.70 11.51
N LEU A 17 -4.41 1.53 10.94
CA LEU A 17 -5.15 1.45 9.69
C LEU A 17 -6.57 1.97 9.90
N PHE A 18 -6.98 2.86 9.01
CA PHE A 18 -8.35 3.34 8.93
C PHE A 18 -8.82 3.27 7.46
N GLY A 19 -10.07 3.62 7.21
CA GLY A 19 -10.60 3.64 5.86
C GLY A 19 -12.10 3.45 5.94
N GLN A 20 -12.86 4.48 5.59
CA GLN A 20 -14.30 4.47 5.73
C GLN A 20 -14.98 3.29 5.04
N GLU A 21 -14.50 2.88 3.87
CA GLU A 21 -15.02 1.71 3.15
C GLU A 21 -14.78 0.40 3.90
N ARG A 22 -13.65 0.29 4.61
CA ARG A 22 -13.30 -0.89 5.42
C ARG A 22 -13.96 -0.86 6.80
N ALA A 23 -14.11 0.33 7.38
CA ALA A 23 -14.76 0.57 8.66
C ALA A 23 -16.24 0.16 8.69
N LYS A 24 -16.90 0.13 7.52
CA LYS A 24 -18.28 -0.37 7.39
C LYS A 24 -18.41 -1.88 7.60
N TYR A 25 -17.31 -2.63 7.59
CA TYR A 25 -17.31 -4.09 7.70
C TYR A 25 -16.47 -4.55 8.91
N LEU A 26 -16.88 -5.67 9.53
CA LEU A 26 -16.02 -6.53 10.37
C LEU A 26 -15.55 -6.00 11.74
N GLY A 27 -16.33 -5.22 12.50
CA GLY A 27 -15.92 -4.81 13.86
C GLY A 27 -14.61 -4.00 13.91
N PHE A 28 -14.17 -3.52 12.73
CA PHE A 28 -12.90 -2.84 12.52
C PHE A 28 -12.82 -1.52 13.31
N LEU A 29 -13.97 -0.88 13.53
CA LEU A 29 -14.05 0.33 14.34
C LEU A 29 -13.73 0.09 15.80
N ASP A 30 -14.24 -1.01 16.38
CA ASP A 30 -13.98 -1.35 17.78
C ASP A 30 -12.49 -1.68 17.95
N ALA A 31 -11.90 -2.46 17.02
CA ALA A 31 -10.46 -2.72 17.00
C ALA A 31 -9.62 -1.44 16.86
N VAL A 32 -10.03 -0.49 16.02
CA VAL A 32 -9.34 0.81 15.86
C VAL A 32 -9.44 1.65 17.13
N VAL A 33 -10.59 1.66 17.81
CA VAL A 33 -10.77 2.40 19.06
C VAL A 33 -10.00 1.74 20.21
N ASP A 34 -10.01 0.41 20.28
CA ASP A 34 -9.29 -0.37 21.29
C ASP A 34 -7.78 -0.22 21.14
N GLU A 35 -7.25 -0.33 19.91
CA GLU A 35 -5.83 -0.15 19.60
C GLU A 35 -5.35 1.28 19.87
N ALA A 36 -6.19 2.28 19.58
CA ALA A 36 -5.88 3.68 19.91
C ALA A 36 -5.96 3.96 21.43
N GLY A 37 -6.72 3.15 22.17
CA GLY A 37 -7.00 3.35 23.60
C GLY A 37 -7.95 4.51 23.90
N THR A 38 -8.46 4.56 25.13
CA THR A 38 -9.49 5.51 25.58
C THR A 38 -9.00 6.96 25.72
N ASP A 39 -7.69 7.16 25.85
CA ASP A 39 -7.05 8.47 26.05
C ASP A 39 -6.35 9.01 24.80
N SER A 40 -6.76 8.54 23.61
CA SER A 40 -6.23 9.02 22.34
C SER A 40 -6.88 10.32 21.88
N TYR A 41 -6.09 11.12 21.16
CA TYR A 41 -6.47 12.44 20.65
C TYR A 41 -6.11 12.58 19.17
N LEU A 42 -6.97 13.26 18.43
CA LEU A 42 -6.70 13.73 17.08
C LEU A 42 -6.07 15.12 17.12
N LEU A 43 -5.07 15.34 16.27
CA LEU A 43 -4.46 16.64 16.03
C LEU A 43 -5.01 17.32 14.76
N PRO A 44 -6.06 18.17 14.90
CA PRO A 44 -6.65 18.93 13.81
C PRO A 44 -5.80 20.15 13.42
N GLN A 45 -6.30 20.98 12.50
CA GLN A 45 -5.58 22.16 12.00
C GLN A 45 -5.80 23.30 12.98
N GLY A 46 -4.81 24.19 13.04
CA GLY A 46 -4.90 25.41 13.84
C GLY A 46 -4.78 25.18 15.35
N SER A 47 -5.07 26.22 16.11
CA SER A 47 -4.95 26.25 17.57
C SER A 47 -6.21 25.74 18.27
N GLY A 48 -6.06 25.24 19.49
CA GLY A 48 -7.16 24.81 20.37
C GLY A 48 -7.00 23.39 20.89
N LYS A 49 -7.97 22.96 21.71
CA LYS A 49 -7.95 21.63 22.33
C LYS A 49 -8.03 20.53 21.25
N PRO A 50 -7.21 19.46 21.37
CA PRO A 50 -7.34 18.26 20.54
C PRO A 50 -8.69 17.55 20.73
N PHE A 51 -9.14 16.82 19.72
CA PHE A 51 -10.41 16.07 19.77
C PHE A 51 -10.16 14.65 20.28
N ARG A 52 -10.96 14.15 21.23
CA ARG A 52 -10.85 12.75 21.70
C ARG A 52 -11.16 11.79 20.55
N PHE A 53 -10.29 10.81 20.31
CA PHE A 53 -10.32 9.92 19.14
C PHE A 53 -11.64 9.15 18.99
N GLY A 54 -12.00 8.35 20.00
CA GLY A 54 -13.15 7.42 19.93
C GLY A 54 -14.47 8.04 19.43
N PRO A 55 -14.99 9.12 20.06
CA PRO A 55 -16.29 9.67 19.69
C PRO A 55 -16.42 10.12 18.24
N TRP A 56 -15.39 10.72 17.63
CA TRP A 56 -15.49 11.20 16.25
C TRP A 56 -15.12 10.13 15.22
N VAL A 57 -14.35 9.09 15.58
CA VAL A 57 -14.04 7.98 14.67
C VAL A 57 -15.31 7.28 14.22
N GLN A 58 -16.26 7.05 15.12
CA GLN A 58 -17.57 6.49 14.80
C GLN A 58 -18.38 7.38 13.85
N ILE A 59 -18.30 8.71 14.02
CA ILE A 59 -18.93 9.68 13.11
C ILE A 59 -18.25 9.62 11.73
N ALA A 60 -16.92 9.64 11.70
CA ALA A 60 -16.13 9.58 10.47
C ALA A 60 -16.37 8.28 9.68
N ALA A 61 -16.61 7.16 10.36
CA ALA A 61 -16.91 5.88 9.74
C ALA A 61 -18.20 5.88 8.91
N ARG A 62 -19.17 6.74 9.26
CA ARG A 62 -20.40 6.93 8.46
C ARG A 62 -20.11 7.59 7.12
N GLY A 63 -18.94 8.21 6.96
CA GLY A 63 -18.46 8.76 5.70
C GLY A 63 -19.03 10.13 5.38
N HIS A 64 -19.15 10.42 4.08
CA HIS A 64 -19.56 11.73 3.59
C HIS A 64 -20.91 12.20 4.14
N THR A 65 -21.84 11.28 4.42
CA THR A 65 -23.17 11.61 4.95
C THR A 65 -23.13 12.27 6.33
N ALA A 66 -22.12 11.97 7.14
CA ALA A 66 -21.94 12.54 8.48
C ALA A 66 -21.07 13.82 8.49
N GLU A 67 -20.71 14.37 7.34
CA GLU A 67 -19.86 15.58 7.24
C GLU A 67 -20.46 16.78 7.97
N ALA A 68 -21.79 16.92 7.98
CA ALA A 68 -22.48 18.00 8.68
C ALA A 68 -22.37 17.90 10.21
N GLU A 69 -22.16 16.70 10.73
CA GLU A 69 -21.99 16.43 12.17
C GLU A 69 -20.56 16.66 12.64
N LEU A 70 -19.60 16.72 11.71
CA LEU A 70 -18.19 16.97 12.02
C LEU A 70 -17.95 18.45 12.31
N ASN A 71 -17.17 18.71 13.36
CA ASN A 71 -16.69 20.05 13.64
C ASN A 71 -15.87 20.57 12.45
N ASN A 72 -15.96 21.87 12.16
CA ASN A 72 -15.26 22.51 11.04
C ASN A 72 -13.75 22.19 10.99
N ARG A 73 -13.09 22.01 12.14
CA ARG A 73 -11.65 21.68 12.22
C ARG A 73 -11.30 20.22 11.88
N ILE A 74 -12.29 19.34 11.80
CA ILE A 74 -12.13 17.91 11.49
C ILE A 74 -12.96 17.49 10.28
N LYS A 75 -13.46 18.44 9.50
CA LYS A 75 -14.15 18.17 8.23
C LYS A 75 -13.27 17.36 7.28
N LYS A 76 -13.91 16.46 6.52
CA LYS A 76 -13.27 15.48 5.63
C LYS A 76 -12.39 14.42 6.32
N ILE A 77 -12.41 14.27 7.64
CA ILE A 77 -11.61 13.26 8.32
C ILE A 77 -11.99 11.81 7.95
N TRP A 78 -13.21 11.58 7.46
CA TRP A 78 -13.62 10.28 6.94
C TRP A 78 -12.84 9.84 5.69
N LYS A 79 -12.11 10.74 5.03
CA LYS A 79 -11.17 10.42 3.92
C LYS A 79 -9.82 9.89 4.39
N THR A 80 -9.64 9.73 5.70
CA THR A 80 -8.41 9.19 6.27
C THR A 80 -8.25 7.73 5.87
N ASP A 81 -7.03 7.33 5.57
CA ASP A 81 -6.62 5.95 5.28
C ASP A 81 -5.72 5.42 6.41
N LEU A 82 -4.89 6.28 7.03
CA LEU A 82 -4.08 5.92 8.19
C LEU A 82 -4.15 7.00 9.25
N PHE A 83 -4.17 6.60 10.51
CA PHE A 83 -3.78 7.48 11.61
C PHE A 83 -2.32 7.25 11.95
N LEU A 84 -1.52 8.31 11.92
CA LEU A 84 -0.09 8.26 12.20
C LEU A 84 0.19 8.82 13.59
N SER A 85 1.05 8.14 14.35
CA SER A 85 1.52 8.60 15.65
C SER A 85 3.00 8.22 15.84
N ALA A 86 3.51 8.47 17.04
CA ALA A 86 4.80 7.98 17.49
C ALA A 86 4.57 7.01 18.65
N SER A 87 5.51 6.08 18.86
CA SER A 87 5.42 5.09 19.93
C SER A 87 5.17 5.78 21.29
N ASP A 88 4.19 5.26 22.03
CA ASP A 88 3.67 5.79 23.30
C ASP A 88 3.12 7.23 23.24
N ASP A 89 2.77 7.77 22.07
CA ASP A 89 2.11 9.06 21.95
C ASP A 89 0.59 8.87 21.72
N PRO A 90 -0.28 9.40 22.60
CA PRO A 90 -1.73 9.26 22.42
C PRO A 90 -2.28 10.13 21.28
N ARG A 91 -1.43 10.93 20.61
CA ARG A 91 -1.86 11.90 19.60
C ARG A 91 -1.68 11.36 18.19
N TYR A 92 -2.74 11.41 17.40
CA TYR A 92 -2.78 10.90 16.04
C TYR A 92 -2.99 12.01 15.01
N PHE A 93 -2.33 11.85 13.86
CA PHE A 93 -2.51 12.65 12.66
C PHE A 93 -3.30 11.84 11.63
N ALA A 94 -4.34 12.45 11.06
CA ALA A 94 -5.06 11.85 9.94
C ALA A 94 -4.23 11.96 8.64
N ALA A 95 -3.93 10.82 8.02
CA ALA A 95 -3.26 10.73 6.75
C ALA A 95 -4.17 10.12 5.68
N THR A 96 -4.18 10.71 4.48
CA THR A 96 -4.79 10.12 3.29
C THR A 96 -3.71 9.62 2.34
N ILE A 97 -3.96 8.46 1.74
CA ILE A 97 -3.08 7.80 0.78
C ILE A 97 -3.80 7.75 -0.55
N LYS A 98 -3.11 8.17 -1.61
CA LYS A 98 -3.62 8.05 -2.99
C LYS A 98 -2.53 7.51 -3.91
N SER A 99 -2.90 6.55 -4.75
CA SER A 99 -2.02 6.04 -5.81
C SER A 99 -1.81 7.05 -6.94
N ASN A 100 -2.67 8.06 -7.05
CA ASN A 100 -2.57 9.12 -8.04
C ASN A 100 -2.58 10.50 -7.39
N PHE A 101 -1.50 11.26 -7.59
CA PHE A 101 -1.38 12.64 -7.10
C PHE A 101 -2.53 13.56 -7.55
N ALA A 102 -3.05 13.38 -8.76
CA ALA A 102 -4.15 14.21 -9.27
C ALA A 102 -5.47 14.01 -8.50
N GLN A 103 -5.62 12.87 -7.82
CA GLN A 103 -6.79 12.54 -7.01
C GLN A 103 -6.60 12.90 -5.53
N LEU A 104 -5.45 13.48 -5.17
CA LEU A 104 -5.21 13.89 -3.80
C LEU A 104 -6.14 15.05 -3.43
N GLU A 105 -6.87 14.86 -2.34
CA GLU A 105 -7.74 15.86 -1.78
C GLU A 105 -7.28 16.29 -0.39
N GLY A 106 -7.42 17.59 -0.13
CA GLY A 106 -7.20 18.19 1.17
C GLY A 106 -8.45 18.23 2.03
N GLY A 107 -8.26 18.51 3.32
CA GLY A 107 -9.36 18.75 4.25
C GLY A 107 -8.90 19.24 5.61
N ALA A 108 -9.77 19.97 6.30
CA ALA A 108 -9.44 20.54 7.62
C ALA A 108 -9.06 19.45 8.64
N GLY A 109 -9.65 18.25 8.54
CA GLY A 109 -9.29 17.10 9.38
C GLY A 109 -8.02 16.37 8.95
N LEU A 110 -7.56 16.50 7.71
CA LEU A 110 -6.40 15.80 7.17
C LEU A 110 -5.11 16.60 7.43
N ARG A 111 -4.01 15.88 7.70
CA ARG A 111 -2.70 16.48 8.00
C ARG A 111 -1.61 16.06 7.04
N ILE A 112 -1.68 14.81 6.61
CA ILE A 112 -0.65 14.19 5.78
C ILE A 112 -1.33 13.60 4.54
N GLY A 113 -0.73 13.84 3.38
CA GLY A 113 -1.07 13.20 2.12
C GLY A 113 0.13 12.37 1.70
N ILE A 114 -0.07 11.08 1.44
CA ILE A 114 0.98 10.18 0.96
C ILE A 114 0.63 9.79 -0.47
N VAL A 115 1.56 10.03 -1.39
CA VAL A 115 1.39 9.77 -2.81
C VAL A 115 2.71 9.26 -3.40
N PRO A 116 2.69 8.48 -4.50
CA PRO A 116 3.89 8.22 -5.26
C PRO A 116 4.34 9.50 -6.00
N GLU A 117 5.63 9.61 -6.29
CA GLU A 117 6.13 10.63 -7.21
C GLU A 117 5.52 10.46 -8.60
N SER A 118 5.48 11.54 -9.36
CA SER A 118 4.93 11.50 -10.72
C SER A 118 5.60 12.53 -11.61
N THR A 119 5.33 12.46 -12.91
CA THR A 119 5.83 13.42 -13.91
C THR A 119 5.28 14.84 -13.73
N HIS A 120 4.33 15.03 -12.80
CA HIS A 120 3.83 16.35 -12.47
C HIS A 120 4.91 17.19 -11.79
N PHE A 121 5.24 18.37 -12.34
CA PHE A 121 6.33 19.24 -11.85
C PHE A 121 6.30 19.54 -10.35
N ASN A 122 5.11 19.57 -9.76
CA ASN A 122 4.87 19.75 -8.34
C ASN A 122 4.75 18.44 -7.52
N ASN A 123 5.24 17.30 -8.01
CA ASN A 123 5.16 16.01 -7.31
C ASN A 123 6.46 15.18 -7.40
N ASN A 124 7.58 15.84 -7.10
CA ASN A 124 8.88 15.17 -6.89
C ASN A 124 8.93 14.54 -5.49
N SER A 125 9.70 13.47 -5.33
CA SER A 125 9.93 12.79 -4.05
C SER A 125 10.43 13.73 -2.94
N GLY A 126 10.02 13.41 -1.71
CA GLY A 126 10.35 14.17 -0.50
C GLY A 126 9.12 14.65 0.26
N VAL A 127 9.37 15.50 1.27
CA VAL A 127 8.33 16.04 2.16
C VAL A 127 8.19 17.54 1.93
N LYS A 128 6.96 18.01 1.68
CA LYS A 128 6.68 19.44 1.51
C LYS A 128 5.27 19.79 1.95
N TYR A 129 5.06 21.03 2.39
CA TYR A 129 3.71 21.51 2.66
C TYR A 129 3.02 21.95 1.36
N SER A 130 1.85 21.39 1.07
CA SER A 130 1.04 21.80 -0.08
C SER A 130 0.01 22.85 0.33
N GLN A 131 0.20 24.09 -0.12
CA GLN A 131 -0.77 25.16 0.09
C GLN A 131 -2.12 24.86 -0.58
N LYS A 132 -2.10 24.23 -1.77
CA LYS A 132 -3.30 23.83 -2.52
C LYS A 132 -4.17 22.86 -1.73
N HIS A 133 -3.55 21.86 -1.08
CA HIS A 133 -4.27 20.82 -0.35
C HIS A 133 -4.37 21.13 1.17
N GLY A 134 -3.64 22.11 1.69
CA GLY A 134 -3.65 22.46 3.11
C GLY A 134 -3.09 21.37 4.04
N LEU A 135 -2.16 20.54 3.53
CA LEU A 135 -1.59 19.40 4.24
C LEU A 135 -0.11 19.18 3.88
N TRP A 136 0.60 18.42 4.72
CA TRP A 136 1.94 17.95 4.44
C TRP A 136 1.89 16.81 3.43
N LEU A 137 2.53 17.01 2.29
CA LEU A 137 2.69 15.99 1.27
C LEU A 137 3.98 15.21 1.52
N VAL A 138 3.84 13.90 1.63
CA VAL A 138 4.94 12.94 1.60
C VAL A 138 4.86 12.24 0.25
N THR A 139 5.71 12.68 -0.67
CA THR A 139 5.84 12.06 -1.98
C THR A 139 6.91 10.99 -1.90
N LEU A 140 6.49 9.73 -2.00
CA LEU A 140 7.41 8.60 -1.99
C LEU A 140 8.10 8.50 -3.35
N ALA A 141 9.42 8.26 -3.34
CA ALA A 141 10.13 7.93 -4.56
C ALA A 141 9.50 6.67 -5.14
N ASP A 142 8.96 6.81 -6.35
CA ASP A 142 8.30 5.75 -7.08
C ASP A 142 8.70 5.88 -8.55
N PRO A 143 10.01 5.77 -8.84
CA PRO A 143 10.56 6.15 -10.14
C PRO A 143 9.99 5.32 -11.29
N ASN A 144 9.40 4.16 -10.97
CA ASN A 144 8.73 3.29 -11.92
C ASN A 144 7.26 3.00 -11.59
N GLY A 145 6.69 3.46 -10.46
CA GLY A 145 5.31 3.11 -10.10
C GLY A 145 5.15 1.66 -9.65
N PHE A 146 4.32 1.34 -8.63
CA PHE A 146 3.65 0.01 -8.66
C PHE A 146 2.88 -0.14 -9.97
N MET A 147 2.16 0.92 -10.37
CA MET A 147 1.39 0.92 -11.61
C MET A 147 2.27 0.88 -12.86
N GLY A 148 3.44 1.52 -12.85
CA GLY A 148 4.34 1.44 -14.00
C GLY A 148 5.01 0.07 -14.07
N LEU A 149 5.49 -0.51 -12.96
CA LEU A 149 5.96 -1.90 -12.91
C LEU A 149 4.87 -2.90 -13.35
N PHE A 150 3.64 -2.74 -12.87
CA PHE A 150 2.49 -3.57 -13.26
C PHE A 150 2.20 -3.46 -14.75
N ASN A 151 2.07 -2.25 -15.29
CA ASN A 151 1.81 -2.03 -16.71
C ASN A 151 2.95 -2.57 -17.57
N ASP A 152 4.19 -2.40 -17.11
CA ASP A 152 5.38 -2.85 -17.82
C ASP A 152 5.45 -4.37 -17.90
N ALA A 153 5.20 -5.06 -16.77
CA ALA A 153 5.08 -6.52 -16.72
C ALA A 153 3.90 -7.03 -17.54
N TYR A 154 2.72 -6.39 -17.42
CA TYR A 154 1.52 -6.74 -18.17
C TYR A 154 1.75 -6.68 -19.68
N HIS A 155 2.34 -5.58 -20.16
CA HIS A 155 2.64 -5.43 -21.58
C HIS A 155 3.72 -6.40 -22.07
N ALA A 156 4.71 -6.75 -21.23
CA ALA A 156 5.71 -7.75 -21.60
C ALA A 156 5.09 -9.14 -21.78
N VAL A 157 4.23 -9.57 -20.85
CA VAL A 157 3.52 -10.85 -20.97
C VAL A 157 2.56 -10.84 -22.17
N ALA A 158 1.79 -9.75 -22.34
CA ALA A 158 0.87 -9.63 -23.47
C ALA A 158 1.59 -9.71 -24.82
N ARG A 159 2.76 -9.05 -24.95
CA ARG A 159 3.56 -9.13 -26.18
C ARG A 159 4.16 -10.51 -26.40
N ALA A 160 4.64 -11.19 -25.35
CA ALA A 160 5.11 -12.56 -25.47
C ALA A 160 3.99 -13.48 -26.01
N ILE A 161 2.77 -13.34 -25.49
CA ILE A 161 1.59 -14.08 -26.01
C ILE A 161 1.33 -13.73 -27.48
N CYS A 162 1.37 -12.45 -27.86
CA CYS A 162 1.22 -12.05 -29.26
C CYS A 162 2.31 -12.66 -30.16
N THR A 163 3.57 -12.65 -29.73
CA THR A 163 4.70 -13.23 -30.48
C THR A 163 4.53 -14.74 -30.65
N LEU A 164 4.30 -15.46 -29.54
CA LEU A 164 4.15 -16.92 -29.54
C LEU A 164 2.90 -17.36 -30.31
N GLY A 165 1.81 -16.63 -30.17
CA GLY A 165 0.54 -16.85 -30.86
C GLY A 165 0.48 -16.30 -32.29
N LYS A 166 1.58 -15.70 -32.79
CA LYS A 166 1.69 -15.07 -34.11
C LYS A 166 0.58 -14.04 -34.40
N GLN A 167 0.16 -13.32 -33.37
CA GLN A 167 -0.84 -12.26 -33.46
C GLN A 167 -0.20 -10.93 -33.88
N GLU A 168 -1.01 -10.00 -34.37
CA GLU A 168 -0.56 -8.64 -34.65
C GLU A 168 -0.03 -7.99 -33.37
N GLN A 169 1.11 -7.30 -33.50
CA GLN A 169 1.75 -6.66 -32.36
C GLN A 169 1.01 -5.37 -31.99
N PRO A 170 0.76 -5.13 -30.69
CA PRO A 170 0.10 -3.91 -30.27
C PRO A 170 0.93 -2.65 -30.61
N PRO A 171 0.29 -1.47 -30.73
CA PRO A 171 0.93 -0.22 -31.13
C PRO A 171 2.21 0.11 -30.36
N TYR A 172 3.13 0.84 -31.01
CA TYR A 172 4.46 1.13 -30.44
C TYR A 172 4.42 1.87 -29.10
N PHE A 173 3.43 2.73 -28.86
CA PHE A 173 3.34 3.52 -27.62
C PHE A 173 3.00 2.69 -26.36
N ILE A 174 2.61 1.43 -26.51
CA ILE A 174 2.47 0.46 -25.40
C ILE A 174 3.60 -0.56 -25.40
N LYS A 175 4.77 -0.19 -25.92
CA LYS A 175 5.98 -1.01 -25.83
C LYS A 175 6.46 -1.03 -24.37
N PRO A 176 6.70 -2.21 -23.77
CA PRO A 176 7.31 -2.32 -22.45
C PRO A 176 8.67 -1.62 -22.44
N SER A 177 9.14 -1.23 -21.26
CA SER A 177 10.49 -0.74 -21.03
C SER A 177 11.54 -1.77 -21.47
N ALA A 178 12.79 -1.33 -21.59
CA ALA A 178 13.91 -2.21 -21.91
C ALA A 178 14.09 -3.33 -20.87
N LYS A 179 13.72 -3.10 -19.60
CA LYS A 179 13.80 -4.11 -18.55
C LYS A 179 12.73 -5.18 -18.71
N ALA A 180 11.49 -4.77 -18.96
CA ALA A 180 10.38 -5.71 -19.16
C ALA A 180 10.48 -6.47 -20.49
N GLN A 181 11.09 -5.90 -21.53
CA GLN A 181 11.43 -6.63 -22.76
C GLN A 181 12.37 -7.81 -22.50
N LYS A 182 13.32 -7.72 -21.55
CA LYS A 182 14.13 -8.89 -21.17
C LYS A 182 13.26 -10.02 -20.60
N ILE A 183 12.22 -9.71 -19.84
CA ILE A 183 11.27 -10.70 -19.32
C ILE A 183 10.44 -11.29 -20.47
N GLN A 184 9.95 -10.44 -21.39
CA GLN A 184 9.27 -10.89 -22.61
C GLN A 184 10.12 -11.92 -23.37
N GLU A 185 11.38 -11.59 -23.67
CA GLU A 185 12.31 -12.48 -24.37
C GLU A 185 12.56 -13.80 -23.62
N GLN A 186 12.54 -13.79 -22.29
CA GLN A 186 12.67 -15.01 -21.48
C GLN A 186 11.43 -15.89 -21.59
N ILE A 187 10.22 -15.31 -21.57
CA ILE A 187 8.97 -16.05 -21.75
C ILE A 187 8.91 -16.65 -23.17
N GLU A 188 9.29 -15.88 -24.19
CA GLU A 188 9.28 -16.32 -25.59
C GLU A 188 10.21 -17.51 -25.87
N LYS A 189 11.25 -17.73 -25.05
CA LYS A 189 12.16 -18.89 -25.18
C LYS A 189 11.51 -20.22 -24.80
N TYR A 190 10.43 -20.19 -24.02
CA TYR A 190 9.77 -21.39 -23.49
C TYR A 190 8.30 -21.46 -23.94
N PRO A 191 8.04 -21.63 -25.25
CA PRO A 191 6.68 -21.59 -25.82
C PRO A 191 5.76 -22.68 -25.27
N ASP A 192 6.32 -23.82 -24.87
CA ASP A 192 5.58 -24.98 -24.38
C ASP A 192 5.40 -25.02 -22.86
N ALA A 193 5.99 -24.06 -22.13
CA ALA A 193 5.90 -23.99 -20.68
C ALA A 193 4.49 -23.57 -20.23
N LYS A 194 4.00 -24.20 -19.16
CA LYS A 194 2.72 -23.81 -18.56
C LYS A 194 2.88 -22.50 -17.80
N ALA A 195 1.79 -21.73 -17.70
CA ALA A 195 1.77 -20.49 -16.92
C ALA A 195 2.28 -20.68 -15.48
N LEU A 196 1.92 -21.79 -14.83
CA LEU A 196 2.40 -22.13 -13.48
C LEU A 196 3.91 -22.37 -13.42
N GLU A 197 4.50 -22.98 -14.45
CA GLU A 197 5.95 -23.23 -14.51
C GLU A 197 6.73 -21.93 -14.73
N ILE A 198 6.14 -21.01 -15.52
CA ILE A 198 6.68 -19.67 -15.72
C ILE A 198 6.59 -18.86 -14.41
N GLU A 199 5.46 -18.92 -13.70
CA GLU A 199 5.26 -18.25 -12.41
C GLU A 199 6.27 -18.75 -11.36
N ASP A 200 6.39 -20.07 -11.20
CA ASP A 200 7.36 -20.69 -10.28
C ASP A 200 8.80 -20.22 -10.59
N ALA A 201 9.19 -20.25 -11.86
CA ALA A 201 10.54 -19.89 -12.25
C ALA A 201 10.80 -18.37 -12.17
N LEU A 202 9.78 -17.53 -12.35
CA LEU A 202 9.86 -16.08 -12.07
C LEU A 202 9.98 -15.82 -10.57
N ASN A 203 9.27 -16.58 -9.73
CA ASN A 203 9.39 -16.49 -8.26
C ASN A 203 10.79 -16.89 -7.77
N ASP A 204 11.41 -17.90 -8.39
CA ASP A 204 12.80 -18.30 -8.11
C ASP A 204 13.82 -17.24 -8.55
N ALA A 205 13.53 -16.53 -9.65
CA ALA A 205 14.38 -15.47 -10.19
C ALA A 205 14.22 -14.12 -9.47
N ALA A 206 13.04 -13.86 -8.90
CA ALA A 206 12.76 -12.67 -8.13
C ALA A 206 13.69 -12.59 -6.91
N GLN A 207 13.97 -11.38 -6.44
CA GLN A 207 14.68 -11.20 -5.17
C GLN A 207 13.79 -11.76 -4.05
N GLN A 208 14.11 -12.97 -3.60
CA GLN A 208 13.46 -13.57 -2.44
C GLN A 208 13.67 -12.67 -1.21
N ASP A 209 12.66 -12.62 -0.35
CA ASP A 209 12.63 -11.81 0.88
C ASP A 209 12.57 -10.28 0.73
N LEU A 210 12.10 -9.75 -0.41
CA LEU A 210 11.86 -8.30 -0.55
C LEU A 210 10.81 -7.77 0.45
N VAL A 211 9.86 -8.63 0.80
CA VAL A 211 8.91 -8.46 1.90
C VAL A 211 9.12 -9.67 2.81
N ALA A 212 9.71 -9.46 3.98
CA ALA A 212 9.83 -10.52 4.98
C ALA A 212 8.41 -10.96 5.39
N SER A 213 7.92 -12.04 4.79
CA SER A 213 6.65 -12.64 5.20
C SER A 213 6.92 -13.58 6.37
N THR A 214 6.71 -13.09 7.58
CA THR A 214 6.79 -13.94 8.78
C THR A 214 5.55 -14.82 8.80
N HIS A 215 5.67 -16.03 8.26
CA HIS A 215 4.67 -17.08 8.40
C HIS A 215 4.75 -17.62 9.83
N LYS A 216 4.09 -16.94 10.77
CA LYS A 216 3.91 -17.47 12.11
C LYS A 216 2.73 -18.43 12.08
N LEU A 217 3.01 -19.71 12.24
CA LEU A 217 1.97 -20.68 12.60
C LEU A 217 1.39 -20.25 13.96
N ILE A 218 0.18 -19.72 13.94
CA ILE A 218 -0.62 -19.61 15.15
C ILE A 218 -1.06 -21.03 15.47
N SER A 219 -0.63 -21.56 16.61
CA SER A 219 -1.13 -22.86 17.08
C SER A 219 -2.62 -22.71 17.37
N VAL A 220 -3.45 -23.16 16.44
CA VAL A 220 -4.79 -23.63 16.76
C VAL A 220 -4.63 -25.08 17.18
N ASN A 221 -5.19 -25.46 18.33
CA ASN A 221 -5.21 -26.85 18.77
C ASN A 221 -5.84 -27.70 17.65
N ALA A 222 -5.01 -28.48 16.96
CA ALA A 222 -5.50 -29.43 15.99
C ALA A 222 -6.31 -30.50 16.75
N PRO A 223 -7.53 -30.84 16.30
CA PRO A 223 -8.25 -32.00 16.82
C PRO A 223 -7.43 -33.27 16.61
N ASP A 224 -7.49 -34.20 17.56
CA ASP A 224 -6.66 -35.42 17.63
C ASP A 224 -6.71 -36.35 16.39
N TRP A 225 -7.62 -36.10 15.45
CA TRP A 225 -7.80 -36.90 14.24
C TRP A 225 -7.05 -36.37 13.00
N LEU A 226 -6.48 -35.16 13.04
CA LEU A 226 -5.81 -34.55 11.89
C LEU A 226 -4.28 -34.75 11.92
N HIS A 227 -3.84 -35.97 11.64
CA HIS A 227 -2.42 -36.27 11.37
C HIS A 227 -2.23 -36.60 9.90
N VAL A 228 -1.82 -35.60 9.10
CA VAL A 228 -1.44 -35.83 7.68
C VAL A 228 0.01 -36.30 7.64
N LYS A 229 0.24 -37.55 7.23
CA LYS A 229 1.59 -38.05 6.93
C LYS A 229 2.13 -37.35 5.68
N ALA A 230 3.21 -36.59 5.83
CA ALA A 230 3.89 -35.93 4.72
C ALA A 230 4.50 -36.99 3.78
N MET A 231 3.96 -37.13 2.56
CA MET A 231 4.63 -37.84 1.47
C MET A 231 5.57 -36.88 0.76
N ALA A 232 6.87 -37.20 0.72
CA ALA A 232 7.84 -36.48 -0.08
C ALA A 232 7.57 -36.69 -1.58
N PRO A 233 7.50 -35.63 -2.40
CA PRO A 233 7.25 -35.78 -3.83
C PRO A 233 8.50 -36.31 -4.55
N LYS A 234 8.29 -37.32 -5.42
CA LYS A 234 9.32 -37.87 -6.30
C LYS A 234 9.35 -37.03 -7.60
N ILE A 235 10.45 -36.33 -7.86
CA ILE A 235 10.61 -35.42 -9.01
C ILE A 235 10.96 -36.26 -10.26
N ILE A 236 10.17 -36.15 -11.34
CA ILE A 236 10.26 -37.01 -12.54
C ILE A 236 10.76 -36.24 -13.80
N SER A 237 11.00 -34.93 -13.75
CA SER A 237 11.56 -34.18 -14.90
C SER A 237 12.33 -32.93 -14.45
N PRO A 238 13.42 -32.52 -15.15
CA PRO A 238 14.14 -31.29 -14.85
C PRO A 238 13.27 -30.04 -15.05
N LYS A 239 13.29 -29.14 -14.06
CA LYS A 239 12.52 -27.89 -14.06
C LYS A 239 13.20 -26.78 -14.89
N PRO A 240 12.44 -25.88 -15.53
CA PRO A 240 12.99 -24.69 -16.16
C PRO A 240 13.68 -23.81 -15.12
N LYS A 241 14.80 -23.18 -15.51
CA LYS A 241 15.60 -22.30 -14.64
C LYS A 241 15.96 -21.04 -15.41
N PHE A 242 15.52 -19.88 -14.92
CA PHE A 242 15.94 -18.60 -15.48
C PHE A 242 17.28 -18.16 -14.89
N ILE A 243 18.09 -17.50 -15.73
CA ILE A 243 19.36 -16.91 -15.32
C ILE A 243 19.06 -15.59 -14.62
N LYS A 244 19.74 -15.31 -13.49
CA LYS A 244 19.68 -14.00 -12.85
C LYS A 244 20.06 -12.91 -13.85
N LEU A 245 19.24 -11.87 -13.93
CA LEU A 245 19.56 -10.68 -14.70
C LEU A 245 20.39 -9.76 -13.80
N ASP A 246 21.54 -9.33 -14.31
CA ASP A 246 22.43 -8.33 -13.67
C ASP A 246 21.74 -6.98 -13.47
#